data_AF-A0A160TLR0-F1
#
_entry.id   AF-A0A160TLR0-F1
#
_cell.length_a   1.000
_cell.length_b   1.000
_cell.length_c   1.000
_cell.angle_alpha   90.00
_cell.angle_beta   90.00
_cell.angle_gamma   90.00
#
_symmetry.space_group_name_H-M   'P 1'
#
loop_
_entity.id
_entity.type
_entity.pdbx_description
1 polymer ?
#
loop_
_entity_poly.entity_id
_entity_poly.type
_entity_poly.pdbx_seq_one_letter_code
_entity_poly.pdbx_strand_id
1 'polypeptide(L)' 'MAGANSIFTGEKLLTTGNAGGGADAALFAKLGLVPMEGEEPMRKEKTCC' A
#
# COMPACT_ATOMS: atom_id res chain seq x y z
N MET A 1 -10.22 -7.43 17.70
CA MET A 1 -9.38 -7.12 16.53
C MET A 1 -9.14 -5.61 16.50
N ALA A 2 -7.93 -5.12 16.24
CA ALA A 2 -7.72 -3.68 16.01
C ALA A 2 -8.31 -3.30 14.64
N GLY A 3 -9.05 -2.18 14.57
CA GLY A 3 -9.82 -1.75 13.39
C GLY A 3 -9.04 -0.94 12.35
N ALA A 4 -7.79 -1.31 12.07
CA ALA A 4 -7.00 -0.63 11.06
C ALA A 4 -7.53 -0.95 9.65
N ASN A 5 -7.88 0.08 8.89
CA ASN A 5 -8.42 -0.02 7.53
C ASN A 5 -7.51 0.63 6.46
N SER A 6 -6.28 1.00 6.82
CA SER A 6 -5.32 1.61 5.89
C SER A 6 -3.88 1.26 6.27
N ILE A 7 -3.03 1.05 5.26
CA ILE A 7 -1.59 0.77 5.40
C ILE A 7 -0.79 1.47 4.28
N PHE A 8 0.50 1.70 4.51
CA PHE A 8 1.44 2.15 3.48
C PHE A 8 2.07 0.94 2.77
N THR A 9 2.08 0.95 1.43
CA THR A 9 2.70 -0.09 0.61
C THR A 9 3.94 0.44 -0.10
N GLY A 10 4.94 -0.43 -0.31
CA GLY A 10 6.21 -0.07 -0.95
C GLY A 10 7.43 -0.44 -0.11
N GLU A 11 8.63 -0.06 -0.55
CA GLU A 11 9.89 -0.50 0.09
C GLU A 11 10.32 0.34 1.29
N LYS A 12 9.84 1.58 1.41
CA LYS A 12 10.35 2.53 2.41
C LYS A 12 9.24 3.44 2.95
N LEU A 13 9.32 3.72 4.24
CA LEU A 13 8.62 4.80 4.94
C LEU A 13 9.49 6.08 4.94
N LEU A 14 9.09 7.13 5.66
CA LEU A 14 9.83 8.40 5.66
C LEU A 14 11.30 8.22 6.07
N THR A 15 11.57 7.39 7.07
CA THR A 15 12.92 7.24 7.65
C THR A 15 13.43 5.80 7.70
N THR A 16 12.56 4.81 7.52
CA THR A 16 12.85 3.38 7.70
C THR A 16 12.37 2.55 6.53
N GLY A 17 12.89 1.32 6.37
CA GLY A 17 12.32 0.36 5.41
C GLY A 17 10.88 -0.01 5.79
N ASN A 18 10.02 -0.24 4.80
CA ASN A 18 8.69 -0.80 4.98
C ASN A 18 8.72 -2.32 4.69
N ALA A 19 7.69 -3.06 5.11
CA ALA A 19 7.48 -4.42 4.62
C ALA A 19 7.31 -4.33 3.10
N GLY A 20 8.29 -4.81 2.33
CA GLY A 20 8.31 -4.61 0.88
C GLY A 20 7.01 -5.07 0.20
N GLY A 21 6.67 -4.48 -0.94
CA GLY A 21 5.32 -4.60 -1.54
C GLY A 21 4.81 -6.02 -1.83
N GLY A 22 5.69 -7.03 -1.88
CA GLY A 22 5.29 -8.43 -1.97
C GLY A 22 4.68 -9.01 -0.68
N ALA A 23 5.10 -8.51 0.49
CA ALA A 23 4.59 -8.95 1.78
C ALA A 23 3.17 -8.43 2.03
N ASP A 24 2.88 -7.20 1.62
CA ASP A 24 1.56 -6.57 1.73
C ASP A 24 0.51 -7.34 0.92
N ALA A 25 0.84 -7.69 -0.34
CA ALA A 25 -0.05 -8.44 -1.22
C ALA A 25 -0.38 -9.84 -0.65
N ALA A 26 0.61 -10.53 -0.08
CA ALA A 26 0.40 -11.83 0.56
C ALA A 26 -0.46 -11.72 1.83
N LEU A 27 -0.34 -10.63 2.58
CA LEU A 27 -1.17 -10.35 3.75
C LEU A 27 -2.61 -10.05 3.35
N PHE A 28 -2.83 -9.23 2.33
CA PHE A 28 -4.18 -8.97 1.79
C PHE A 28 -4.86 -10.25 1.32
N ALA A 29 -4.14 -11.12 0.59
CA ALA A 29 -4.66 -12.41 0.14
C ALA A 29 -5.04 -13.33 1.32
N LYS A 30 -4.21 -13.39 2.37
CA LYS A 30 -4.50 -14.19 3.58
C LYS A 30 -5.71 -13.67 4.36
N LEU A 31 -5.92 -12.35 4.37
CA LEU A 31 -7.02 -11.71 5.08
C LEU A 31 -8.31 -11.60 4.23
N GLY A 32 -8.25 -11.94 2.94
CA GLY A 32 -9.39 -11.83 2.01
C GLY A 32 -9.82 -10.39 1.75
N LEU A 33 -8.89 -9.43 1.87
CA LEU A 33 -9.17 -8.01 1.74
C LEU A 33 -8.98 -7.57 0.29
N VAL A 34 -9.96 -6.84 -0.23
CA VAL A 34 -9.92 -6.20 -1.53
C VAL A 34 -9.86 -4.68 -1.35
N PRO A 35 -9.11 -3.94 -2.19
CA PRO A 35 -9.14 -2.48 -2.19
C PRO A 35 -10.56 -1.99 -2.46
N MET A 36 -10.99 -0.94 -1.76
CA MET A 36 -12.23 -0.25 -2.12
C MET A 36 -11.99 0.56 -3.40
N GLU A 37 -12.91 0.49 -4.35
CA GLU A 37 -12.88 1.33 -5.55
C GLU A 37 -13.11 2.80 -5.15
N GLY A 38 -12.16 3.67 -5.49
CA GLY A 38 -12.22 5.11 -5.24
C GLY A 38 -11.37 5.86 -6.27
N GLU A 39 -11.53 7.18 -6.37
CA GLU A 39 -10.64 7.98 -7.22
C GLU A 39 -9.20 7.82 -6.72
N GLU A 40 -8.34 7.26 -7.58
CA GLU A 40 -6.91 7.13 -7.32
C GLU A 40 -6.32 8.51 -6.98
N PRO A 41 -5.86 8.78 -5.73
CA PRO A 41 -5.17 10.01 -5.44
C PRO A 41 -3.76 9.91 -6.02
N MET A 42 -3.64 10.35 -7.27
CA MET A 42 -2.46 10.96 -7.86
C MET A 42 -1.12 10.27 -7.56
N ARG A 43 -0.87 9.10 -8.13
CA ARG A 43 0.50 8.70 -8.50
C ARG A 43 0.91 9.34 -9.83
N LYS A 44 0.70 10.66 -9.98
CA LYS A 44 1.21 11.43 -11.12
C LYS A 44 2.48 12.15 -10.72
N GLU A 45 3.58 11.44 -10.65
CA GLU A 45 4.89 12.10 -10.78
C GLU A 45 5.94 11.12 -11.27
N LYS A 46 5.93 10.84 -12.58
CA LYS A 46 7.14 10.55 -13.40
C LYS A 46 6.86 10.81 -14.88
N THR A 47 6.69 12.09 -15.22
CA THR A 47 7.02 12.59 -16.56
C THR A 47 7.80 13.88 -16.37
N CYS A 48 9.05 13.75 -15.92
CA CYS A 48 10.05 14.79 -16.16
C CYS A 48 10.79 14.33 -17.41
N CYS A 49 10.61 15.10 -18.49
CA CYS A 49 11.38 14.99 -19.73
C CYS A 49 12.85 15.34 -19.50
#